data_AF-A0A377HNQ7-F1
#
_entry.id   AF-A0A377HNQ7-F1
#
_cell.length_a   1.000
_cell.length_b   1.000
_cell.length_c   1.000
_cell.angle_alpha   90.00
_cell.angle_beta   90.00
_cell.angle_gamma   90.00
#
_symmetry.space_group_name_H-M   'P 1'
#
loop_
_entity.id
_entity.type
_entity.pdbx_description
1 polymer ?
#
loop_
_entity_poly.entity_id
_entity_poly.type
_entity_poly.pdbx_seq_one_letter_code
_entity_poly.pdbx_strand_id
1 'polypeptide(L)'
;MGRMFKALIIVPILAIRVPAYADQPDVKPLPEHQRFAYEQTQPHQALAELLAIPSFRANHVAQPFSDLDALYQAAPDAQQELETLAAKIAQSVNGNVLSAGLKGKARAAEKVTKELGGDASLLTDIVRITVETDSIGSLNKAYEHLAANTQTVEVINRFHFPQPSGYRDLKVLVTLPESKLIAEVQFHLRAISEIKNGPEHYIYEQIQGIERHAASEGRALNDIEVVKIEKLRAESRKMYQLAWAQYQPLGMVV
;
A
#
# COMPACT_ATOMS: atom_id res chain seq x y z
N MET A 1 -49.26 -7.44 76.71
CA MET A 1 -48.71 -7.52 75.34
C MET A 1 -47.43 -8.35 75.39
N GLY A 2 -47.51 -9.63 75.02
CA GLY A 2 -46.40 -10.58 75.13
C GLY A 2 -45.47 -10.53 73.92
N ARG A 3 -44.16 -10.39 74.16
CA ARG A 3 -43.09 -10.54 73.17
C ARG A 3 -42.59 -11.99 73.25
N MET A 4 -42.81 -12.79 72.21
CA MET A 4 -42.19 -14.12 72.08
C MET A 4 -41.12 -14.07 71.00
N PHE A 5 -39.90 -14.43 71.41
CA PHE A 5 -38.77 -14.76 70.54
C PHE A 5 -39.10 -16.03 69.73
N LYS A 6 -38.83 -16.02 68.42
CA LYS A 6 -38.80 -17.24 67.60
C LYS A 6 -37.39 -17.42 67.05
N ALA A 7 -36.75 -18.49 67.49
CA ALA A 7 -35.47 -18.98 67.00
C ALA A 7 -35.61 -19.43 65.54
N LEU A 8 -34.64 -19.04 64.71
CA LEU A 8 -34.53 -19.42 63.30
C LEU A 8 -33.71 -20.71 63.22
N ILE A 9 -34.30 -21.79 62.68
CA ILE A 9 -33.61 -23.06 62.42
C ILE A 9 -32.92 -22.93 61.05
N ILE A 10 -31.59 -23.07 61.03
CA ILE A 10 -30.77 -23.12 59.82
C ILE A 10 -30.64 -24.60 59.42
N VAL A 11 -31.13 -24.95 58.21
CA VAL A 11 -30.93 -26.27 57.59
C VAL A 11 -29.86 -26.13 56.51
N PRO A 12 -28.76 -26.92 56.54
CA PRO A 12 -27.71 -26.82 55.54
C PRO A 12 -28.13 -27.50 54.23
N ILE A 13 -28.05 -26.77 53.12
CA ILE A 13 -28.24 -27.29 51.76
C ILE A 13 -26.94 -27.94 51.29
N LEU A 14 -26.99 -29.23 51.03
CA LEU A 14 -25.90 -30.03 50.46
C LEU A 14 -25.79 -29.76 48.96
N ALA A 15 -24.77 -29.00 48.54
CA ALA A 15 -24.48 -28.75 47.12
C ALA A 15 -23.63 -29.89 46.54
N ILE A 16 -24.26 -30.77 45.75
CA ILE A 16 -23.55 -31.76 44.93
C ILE A 16 -22.95 -31.02 43.73
N ARG A 17 -21.62 -30.99 43.61
CA ARG A 17 -20.92 -30.51 42.42
C ARG A 17 -20.82 -31.64 41.40
N VAL A 18 -21.52 -31.50 40.27
CA VAL A 18 -21.25 -32.33 39.08
C VAL A 18 -20.18 -31.61 38.25
N PRO A 19 -19.03 -32.23 37.94
CA PRO A 19 -18.09 -31.65 36.99
C PRO A 19 -18.69 -31.77 35.58
N ALA A 20 -19.00 -30.64 34.97
CA ALA A 20 -19.28 -30.58 33.54
C ALA A 20 -17.93 -30.66 32.80
N TYR A 21 -17.54 -31.86 32.37
CA TYR A 21 -16.53 -32.03 31.33
C TYR A 21 -17.20 -31.78 29.99
N ALA A 22 -16.88 -30.65 29.36
CA ALA A 22 -17.16 -30.44 27.95
C ALA A 22 -15.93 -30.88 27.15
N ASP A 23 -16.08 -31.90 26.31
CA ASP A 23 -15.07 -32.27 25.32
C ASP A 23 -14.85 -31.08 24.38
N GLN A 24 -13.59 -30.63 24.27
CA GLN A 24 -13.21 -29.69 23.24
C GLN A 24 -13.22 -30.41 21.88
N PRO A 25 -13.82 -29.83 20.83
CA PRO A 25 -13.74 -30.43 19.51
C PRO A 25 -12.28 -30.49 19.06
N ASP A 26 -11.88 -31.64 18.55
CA ASP A 26 -10.52 -31.93 18.04
C ASP A 26 -10.25 -31.09 16.78
N VAL A 27 -9.76 -29.87 16.99
CA VAL A 27 -9.28 -29.00 15.92
C VAL A 27 -7.84 -29.39 15.63
N LYS A 28 -7.64 -30.13 14.53
CA LYS A 28 -6.32 -30.40 13.96
C LYS A 28 -5.59 -29.06 13.80
N PRO A 29 -4.41 -28.86 14.42
CA PRO A 29 -3.64 -27.64 14.20
C PRO A 29 -3.28 -27.56 12.72
N LEU A 30 -3.57 -26.40 12.12
CA LEU A 30 -3.02 -26.05 10.80
C LEU A 30 -1.49 -26.10 10.89
N PRO A 31 -0.78 -26.54 9.84
CA PRO A 31 0.68 -26.67 9.89
C PRO A 31 1.30 -25.33 10.31
N GLU A 32 2.17 -25.37 11.32
CA GLU A 32 2.99 -24.22 11.69
C GLU A 32 3.82 -23.82 10.47
N HIS A 33 3.42 -22.74 9.79
CA HIS A 33 4.32 -22.01 8.92
C HIS A 33 5.47 -21.52 9.81
N GLN A 34 6.66 -22.08 9.57
CA GLN A 34 7.90 -21.73 10.25
C GLN A 34 8.02 -20.20 10.37
N ARG A 35 7.83 -19.71 11.59
CA ARG A 35 8.11 -18.33 11.97
C ARG A 35 9.61 -18.16 11.97
N PHE A 36 10.17 -17.90 10.80
CA PHE A 36 11.55 -17.47 10.67
C PHE A 36 11.73 -16.19 11.48
N ALA A 37 12.71 -16.21 12.39
CA ALA A 37 13.08 -15.09 13.22
C ALA A 37 13.78 -14.02 12.38
N TYR A 38 12.99 -13.17 11.72
CA TYR A 38 13.49 -11.91 11.19
C TYR A 38 13.49 -10.89 12.34
N GLU A 39 14.60 -10.17 12.51
CA GLU A 39 14.81 -9.15 13.55
C GLU A 39 13.55 -8.33 13.81
N GLN A 40 13.00 -8.47 15.02
CA GLN A 40 11.82 -7.76 15.47
C GLN A 40 12.19 -6.30 15.78
N THR A 41 12.22 -5.44 14.77
CA THR A 41 11.73 -4.07 14.99
C THR A 41 10.33 -4.21 15.57
N GLN A 42 10.13 -3.73 16.80
CA GLN A 42 8.83 -3.78 17.45
C GLN A 42 7.78 -3.18 16.48
N PRO A 43 6.63 -3.84 16.21
CA PRO A 43 5.70 -3.39 15.17
C PRO A 43 5.29 -1.91 15.26
N HIS A 44 5.23 -1.36 16.48
CA HIS A 44 5.03 0.06 16.73
C HIS A 44 6.15 0.96 16.20
N GLN A 45 7.41 0.54 16.38
CA GLN A 45 8.58 1.26 15.89
C GLN A 45 8.61 1.27 14.37
N ALA A 46 8.39 0.11 13.73
CA ALA A 46 8.35 0.04 12.27
C ALA A 46 7.26 0.93 11.67
N LEU A 47 6.07 0.98 12.27
CA LEU A 47 5.02 1.89 11.86
C LEU A 47 5.40 3.36 12.07
N ALA A 48 6.00 3.70 13.22
CA ALA A 48 6.46 5.06 13.48
C ALA A 48 7.51 5.51 12.45
N GLU A 49 8.46 4.64 12.11
CA GLU A 49 9.47 4.87 11.07
C GLU A 49 8.82 5.09 9.70
N LEU A 50 7.87 4.24 9.30
CA LEU A 50 7.15 4.38 8.03
C LEU A 50 6.43 5.73 7.93
N LEU A 51 5.75 6.16 8.99
CA LEU A 51 5.02 7.43 9.02
C LEU A 51 5.97 8.64 9.12
N ALA A 52 7.19 8.44 9.63
CA ALA A 52 8.21 9.47 9.73
C ALA A 52 8.96 9.73 8.41
N ILE A 53 8.85 8.85 7.40
CA ILE A 53 9.42 9.10 6.07
C ILE A 53 8.74 10.35 5.47
N PRO A 54 9.49 11.45 5.24
CA PRO A 54 8.91 12.70 4.79
C PRO A 54 8.42 12.59 3.35
N SER A 55 7.26 13.18 3.08
CA SER A 55 6.83 13.42 1.71
C SER A 55 7.41 14.73 1.22
N PHE A 56 8.05 14.72 0.07
CA PHE A 56 8.55 15.92 -0.61
C PHE A 56 8.47 15.73 -2.12
N ARG A 57 8.11 16.81 -2.82
CA ARG A 57 8.16 16.87 -4.28
C ARG A 57 9.37 17.67 -4.70
N ALA A 58 10.05 17.22 -5.75
CA ALA A 58 11.07 18.04 -6.37
C ALA A 58 10.41 19.23 -7.09
N ASN A 59 11.02 20.41 -6.98
CA ASN A 59 10.54 21.62 -7.66
C ASN A 59 10.62 21.49 -9.19
N HIS A 60 11.58 20.71 -9.67
CA HIS A 60 11.77 20.41 -11.07
C HIS A 60 12.26 18.98 -11.21
N VAL A 61 11.57 18.19 -12.03
CA VAL A 61 11.93 16.82 -12.38
C VAL A 61 11.95 16.74 -13.89
N ALA A 62 13.09 16.45 -14.47
CA ALA A 62 13.24 16.30 -15.91
C ALA A 62 14.13 15.09 -16.22
N GLN A 63 13.67 14.28 -17.15
CA GLN A 63 14.45 13.22 -17.77
C GLN A 63 15.62 13.82 -18.57
N PRO A 64 16.68 13.04 -18.82
CA PRO A 64 17.81 13.48 -19.65
C PRO A 64 17.44 13.72 -21.12
N PHE A 65 16.27 13.27 -21.56
CA PHE A 65 15.77 13.45 -22.92
C PHE A 65 14.38 14.12 -22.89
N SER A 66 14.17 15.08 -23.79
CA SER A 66 12.89 15.77 -23.97
C SER A 66 12.06 15.24 -25.14
N ASP A 67 12.59 14.27 -25.88
CA ASP A 67 11.90 13.59 -26.97
C ASP A 67 11.45 12.20 -26.53
N LEU A 68 10.21 11.84 -26.86
CA LEU A 68 9.62 10.58 -26.41
C LEU A 68 10.32 9.38 -27.04
N ASP A 69 10.74 9.47 -28.30
CA ASP A 69 11.41 8.36 -28.98
C ASP A 69 12.82 8.11 -28.40
N ALA A 70 13.57 9.18 -28.12
CA ALA A 70 14.85 9.11 -27.42
C ALA A 70 14.71 8.49 -26.02
N LEU A 71 13.66 8.85 -25.27
CA LEU A 71 13.36 8.21 -23.99
C LEU A 71 13.12 6.71 -24.14
N TYR A 72 12.33 6.30 -25.13
CA TYR A 72 12.06 4.87 -25.38
C TYR A 72 13.26 4.10 -25.92
N GLN A 73 14.24 4.76 -26.55
CA GLN A 73 15.49 4.12 -26.93
C GLN A 73 16.36 3.79 -25.71
N ALA A 74 16.40 4.68 -24.71
CA ALA A 74 17.20 4.47 -23.50
C ALA A 74 16.48 3.64 -22.41
N ALA A 75 15.15 3.61 -22.43
CA ALA A 75 14.34 2.98 -21.39
C ALA A 75 14.59 1.48 -21.16
N PRO A 76 14.85 0.62 -22.18
CA PRO A 76 15.08 -0.81 -21.95
C PRO A 76 16.27 -1.09 -21.02
N ASP A 77 17.40 -0.43 -21.23
CA ASP A 77 18.61 -0.59 -20.41
C ASP A 77 18.36 -0.11 -18.97
N ALA A 78 17.69 1.03 -18.83
CA ALA A 78 17.28 1.57 -17.53
C ALA A 78 16.28 0.68 -16.78
N GLN A 79 15.35 0.04 -17.49
CA GLN A 79 14.41 -0.92 -16.88
C GLN A 79 15.14 -2.18 -16.41
N GLN A 80 16.10 -2.68 -17.18
CA GLN A 80 16.92 -3.83 -16.79
C GLN A 80 17.81 -3.53 -15.57
N GLU A 81 18.38 -2.32 -15.51
CA GLU A 81 19.10 -1.79 -14.34
C GLU A 81 18.20 -1.77 -13.11
N LEU A 82 17.01 -1.16 -13.23
CA LEU A 82 16.05 -1.06 -12.14
C LEU A 82 15.56 -2.43 -11.65
N GLU A 83 15.24 -3.35 -12.57
CA GLU A 83 14.79 -4.71 -12.24
C GLU A 83 15.86 -5.49 -11.48
N THR A 84 17.12 -5.32 -11.86
CA THR A 84 18.26 -5.95 -11.19
C THR A 84 18.43 -5.41 -9.77
N LEU A 85 18.31 -4.09 -9.60
CA LEU A 85 18.35 -3.47 -8.27
C LEU A 85 17.15 -3.92 -7.42
N ALA A 86 15.94 -3.88 -7.96
CA ALA A 86 14.72 -4.27 -7.26
C ALA A 86 14.76 -5.75 -6.83
N ALA A 87 15.29 -6.64 -7.67
CA ALA A 87 15.45 -8.05 -7.32
C ALA A 87 16.38 -8.25 -6.12
N LYS A 88 17.51 -7.52 -6.06
CA LYS A 88 18.42 -7.54 -4.91
C LYS A 88 17.75 -7.03 -3.64
N ILE A 89 17.01 -5.92 -3.74
CA ILE A 89 16.27 -5.33 -2.62
C ILE A 89 15.19 -6.29 -2.12
N ALA A 90 14.37 -6.83 -3.01
CA ALA A 90 13.31 -7.76 -2.65
C ALA A 90 13.88 -9.02 -1.97
N GLN A 91 15.00 -9.54 -2.48
CA GLN A 91 15.69 -10.68 -1.86
C GLN A 91 16.16 -10.36 -0.43
N SER A 92 16.70 -9.17 -0.17
CA SER A 92 17.23 -8.83 1.17
C SER A 92 16.13 -8.68 2.24
N VAL A 93 14.89 -8.40 1.83
CA VAL A 93 13.75 -8.19 2.73
C VAL A 93 12.71 -9.30 2.68
N ASN A 94 12.99 -10.38 1.95
CA ASN A 94 12.06 -11.48 1.64
C ASN A 94 10.74 -10.97 1.04
N GLY A 95 10.83 -10.00 0.12
CA GLY A 95 9.72 -9.43 -0.64
C GLY A 95 9.66 -9.96 -2.07
N ASN A 96 8.74 -9.40 -2.86
CA ASN A 96 8.54 -9.73 -4.27
C ASN A 96 8.76 -8.50 -5.15
N VAL A 97 9.23 -8.74 -6.38
CA VAL A 97 9.24 -7.74 -7.44
C VAL A 97 8.04 -7.96 -8.34
N LEU A 98 7.24 -6.91 -8.55
CA LEU A 98 6.19 -6.89 -9.56
C LEU A 98 6.61 -5.91 -10.66
N SER A 99 7.01 -6.45 -11.81
CA SER A 99 7.36 -5.65 -13.00
C SER A 99 6.36 -5.91 -14.13
N ALA A 100 5.81 -4.82 -14.67
CA ALA A 100 5.04 -4.84 -15.92
C ALA A 100 5.90 -4.42 -17.12
N GLY A 101 7.21 -4.29 -16.92
CA GLY A 101 8.14 -3.66 -17.86
C GLY A 101 7.82 -2.19 -18.12
N LEU A 102 8.27 -1.71 -19.27
CA LEU A 102 8.09 -0.33 -19.70
C LEU A 102 6.62 0.06 -19.80
N LYS A 103 6.32 1.32 -19.49
CA LYS A 103 5.02 1.91 -19.83
C LYS A 103 4.79 1.79 -21.34
N GLY A 104 3.59 1.38 -21.75
CA GLY A 104 3.27 1.30 -23.19
C GLY A 104 3.30 2.67 -23.87
N LYS A 105 3.93 2.75 -25.06
CA LYS A 105 4.19 4.00 -25.79
C LYS A 105 2.94 4.84 -26.07
N ALA A 106 1.83 4.21 -26.44
CA ALA A 106 0.57 4.92 -26.67
C ALA A 106 0.05 5.64 -25.40
N ARG A 107 0.15 4.99 -24.24
CA ARG A 107 -0.26 5.58 -22.95
C ARG A 107 0.72 6.65 -22.47
N ALA A 108 2.01 6.49 -22.75
CA ALA A 108 3.00 7.52 -22.50
C ALA A 108 2.72 8.78 -23.33
N ALA A 109 2.48 8.64 -24.64
CA ALA A 109 2.15 9.77 -25.52
C ALA A 109 0.86 10.49 -25.09
N GLU A 110 -0.17 9.73 -24.69
CA GLU A 110 -1.41 10.28 -24.13
C GLU A 110 -1.12 11.12 -22.87
N LYS A 111 -0.34 10.58 -21.94
CA LYS A 111 0.03 11.27 -20.70
C LYS A 111 0.84 12.54 -20.96
N VAL A 112 1.82 12.48 -21.86
CA VAL A 112 2.62 13.65 -22.25
C VAL A 112 1.71 14.77 -22.77
N THR A 113 0.78 14.43 -23.66
CA THR A 113 -0.13 15.40 -24.28
C THR A 113 -1.15 15.99 -23.29
N LYS A 114 -1.77 15.13 -22.47
CA LYS A 114 -2.91 15.52 -21.63
C LYS A 114 -2.53 16.03 -20.24
N GLU A 115 -1.44 15.52 -19.67
CA GLU A 115 -1.08 15.77 -18.26
C GLU A 115 0.22 16.57 -18.11
N LEU A 116 1.12 16.51 -19.09
CA LEU A 116 2.47 17.09 -19.00
C LEU A 116 2.69 18.25 -19.97
N GLY A 117 1.61 18.83 -20.52
CA GLY A 117 1.68 20.01 -21.40
C GLY A 117 2.47 19.79 -22.70
N GLY A 118 2.62 18.54 -23.14
CA GLY A 118 3.42 18.17 -24.31
C GLY A 118 4.91 17.97 -24.03
N ASP A 119 5.38 18.16 -22.80
CA ASP A 119 6.80 18.00 -22.45
C ASP A 119 7.10 16.55 -22.03
N ALA A 120 7.77 15.81 -22.91
CA ALA A 120 8.14 14.42 -22.64
C ALA A 120 9.23 14.29 -21.57
N SER A 121 10.02 15.34 -21.31
CA SER A 121 11.04 15.30 -20.25
C SER A 121 10.41 15.13 -18.86
N LEU A 122 9.15 15.49 -18.68
CA LEU A 122 8.43 15.34 -17.41
C LEU A 122 7.88 13.91 -17.21
N LEU A 123 8.07 13.00 -18.16
CA LEU A 123 7.52 11.64 -18.08
C LEU A 123 8.41 10.71 -17.23
N THR A 124 8.10 10.61 -15.95
CA THR A 124 8.92 9.90 -14.94
C THR A 124 8.59 8.41 -14.79
N ASP A 125 7.50 7.93 -15.37
CA ASP A 125 6.97 6.56 -15.18
C ASP A 125 7.10 5.68 -16.43
N ILE A 126 8.07 5.95 -17.32
CA ILE A 126 8.42 5.03 -18.42
C ILE A 126 9.08 3.78 -17.85
N VAL A 127 10.11 3.99 -17.05
CA VAL A 127 10.87 2.99 -16.31
C VAL A 127 10.27 2.92 -14.91
N ARG A 128 9.76 1.75 -14.53
CA ARG A 128 8.97 1.62 -13.30
C ARG A 128 8.99 0.21 -12.75
N ILE A 129 8.85 0.12 -11.43
CA ILE A 129 8.77 -1.17 -10.74
C ILE A 129 7.98 -1.06 -9.44
N THR A 130 7.49 -2.21 -8.97
CA THR A 130 6.91 -2.33 -7.63
C THR A 130 7.70 -3.35 -6.82
N VAL A 131 8.03 -2.99 -5.58
CA VAL A 131 8.54 -3.91 -4.56
C VAL A 131 7.43 -4.13 -3.54
N GLU A 132 6.99 -5.38 -3.40
CA GLU A 132 5.93 -5.79 -2.49
C GLU A 132 6.51 -6.52 -1.29
N THR A 133 6.05 -6.17 -0.08
CA THR A 133 6.47 -6.81 1.16
C THR A 133 5.30 -7.25 2.03
N ASP A 134 5.57 -8.19 2.94
CA ASP A 134 4.58 -8.72 3.88
C ASP A 134 4.53 -7.97 5.22
N SER A 135 5.46 -7.02 5.46
CA SER A 135 5.53 -6.29 6.71
C SER A 135 6.02 -4.85 6.51
N ILE A 136 5.63 -3.97 7.42
CA ILE A 136 6.11 -2.58 7.45
C ILE A 136 7.63 -2.53 7.63
N GLY A 137 8.20 -3.37 8.51
CA GLY A 137 9.65 -3.40 8.72
C GLY A 137 10.42 -3.77 7.45
N SER A 138 9.95 -4.77 6.71
CA SER A 138 10.51 -5.12 5.40
C SER A 138 10.36 -3.98 4.38
N LEU A 139 9.24 -3.25 4.42
CA LEU A 139 9.02 -2.09 3.53
C LEU A 139 10.01 -0.96 3.82
N ASN A 140 10.22 -0.62 5.11
CA ASN A 140 11.18 0.40 5.52
C ASN A 140 12.60 0.02 5.07
N LYS A 141 13.04 -1.21 5.36
CA LYS A 141 14.34 -1.73 4.92
C LYS A 141 14.50 -1.68 3.40
N ALA A 142 13.45 -2.03 2.65
CA ALA A 142 13.48 -1.98 1.19
C ALA A 142 13.68 -0.55 0.65
N TYR A 143 12.98 0.41 1.25
CA TYR A 143 13.16 1.83 0.93
C TYR A 143 14.56 2.34 1.27
N GLU A 144 15.10 1.98 2.44
CA GLU A 144 16.47 2.34 2.84
C GLU A 144 17.50 1.80 1.84
N HIS A 145 17.35 0.54 1.41
CA HIS A 145 18.22 -0.03 0.39
C HIS A 145 18.11 0.70 -0.95
N LEU A 146 16.92 1.10 -1.40
CA LEU A 146 16.75 1.88 -2.61
C LEU A 146 17.46 3.24 -2.49
N ALA A 147 17.22 3.96 -1.39
CA ALA A 147 17.78 5.28 -1.14
C ALA A 147 19.32 5.24 -1.02
N ALA A 148 19.89 4.14 -0.53
CA ALA A 148 21.34 3.96 -0.43
C ALA A 148 22.02 3.64 -1.78
N ASN A 149 21.28 3.12 -2.76
CA ASN A 149 21.82 2.66 -4.05
C ASN A 149 21.44 3.55 -5.24
N THR A 150 20.66 4.61 -5.01
CA THR A 150 20.17 5.50 -6.06
C THR A 150 20.15 6.95 -5.55
N GLN A 151 19.99 7.91 -6.46
CA GLN A 151 19.73 9.29 -6.05
C GLN A 151 18.22 9.51 -5.94
N THR A 152 17.72 9.73 -4.72
CA THR A 152 16.30 10.02 -4.49
C THR A 152 15.94 11.42 -5.01
N VAL A 153 14.87 11.51 -5.79
CA VAL A 153 14.38 12.76 -6.42
C VAL A 153 13.09 13.25 -5.77
N GLU A 154 12.14 12.36 -5.53
CA GLU A 154 10.83 12.68 -4.93
C GLU A 154 10.35 11.51 -4.08
N VAL A 155 9.69 11.79 -2.97
CA VAL A 155 9.04 10.78 -2.11
C VAL A 155 7.62 11.21 -1.80
N ILE A 156 6.66 10.33 -2.08
CA ILE A 156 5.24 10.52 -1.74
C ILE A 156 4.80 9.36 -0.86
N ASN A 157 4.65 9.64 0.43
CA ASN A 157 4.26 8.67 1.43
C ASN A 157 2.75 8.69 1.66
N ARG A 158 2.03 7.83 0.94
CA ARG A 158 0.57 7.69 1.05
C ARG A 158 0.15 6.82 2.24
N PHE A 159 1.09 6.23 2.99
CA PHE A 159 0.78 5.65 4.30
C PHE A 159 0.50 6.74 5.35
N HIS A 160 1.16 7.88 5.26
CA HIS A 160 0.85 9.03 6.11
C HIS A 160 -0.41 9.75 5.62
N PHE A 161 -0.48 10.08 4.32
CA PHE A 161 -1.62 10.77 3.72
C PHE A 161 -2.24 9.92 2.59
N PRO A 162 -3.19 9.01 2.91
CA PRO A 162 -3.82 8.15 1.91
C PRO A 162 -4.61 8.95 0.87
N GLN A 163 -4.82 8.34 -0.30
CA GLN A 163 -5.71 8.91 -1.31
C GLN A 163 -7.17 8.95 -0.82
N PRO A 164 -8.07 9.70 -1.47
CA PRO A 164 -9.50 9.70 -1.14
C PRO A 164 -10.17 8.32 -1.20
N SER A 165 -9.62 7.40 -2.00
CA SER A 165 -10.03 5.99 -2.07
C SER A 165 -9.58 5.17 -0.86
N GLY A 166 -8.65 5.67 -0.04
CA GLY A 166 -7.99 4.92 1.03
C GLY A 166 -6.70 4.22 0.59
N TYR A 167 -6.34 4.29 -0.70
CA TYR A 167 -5.12 3.68 -1.24
C TYR A 167 -3.85 4.26 -0.59
N ARG A 168 -2.88 3.36 -0.33
CA ARG A 168 -1.60 3.64 0.33
C ARG A 168 -0.45 2.93 -0.38
N ASP A 169 0.66 3.63 -0.50
CA ASP A 169 1.95 3.15 -0.99
C ASP A 169 3.04 4.15 -0.55
N LEU A 170 4.28 3.78 -0.77
CA LEU A 170 5.40 4.71 -0.80
C LEU A 170 5.88 4.80 -2.24
N LYS A 171 5.58 5.90 -2.91
CA LYS A 171 6.06 6.19 -4.28
C LYS A 171 7.35 6.99 -4.18
N VAL A 172 8.39 6.52 -4.85
CA VAL A 172 9.70 7.17 -4.90
C VAL A 172 10.11 7.36 -6.35
N LEU A 173 10.55 8.58 -6.70
CA LEU A 173 11.29 8.80 -7.93
C LEU A 173 12.78 8.79 -7.61
N VAL A 174 13.55 8.06 -8.43
CA VAL A 174 15.00 7.96 -8.28
C VAL A 174 15.68 8.19 -9.61
N THR A 175 16.86 8.82 -9.60
CA THR A 175 17.78 8.79 -10.74
C THR A 175 18.63 7.53 -10.62
N LEU A 176 18.60 6.72 -11.67
CA LEU A 176 19.38 5.49 -11.76
C LEU A 176 20.87 5.78 -11.94
N PRO A 177 21.77 5.06 -11.24
CA PRO A 177 23.20 5.35 -11.23
C PRO A 177 23.89 5.15 -12.59
N GLU A 178 23.49 4.17 -13.40
CA GLU A 178 24.15 3.85 -14.67
C GLU A 178 23.48 4.60 -15.83
N SER A 179 22.19 4.35 -16.07
CA SER A 179 21.44 4.93 -17.20
C SER A 179 21.14 6.42 -17.05
N LYS A 180 21.20 6.96 -15.82
CA LYS A 180 20.82 8.34 -15.46
C LYS A 180 19.36 8.69 -15.73
N LEU A 181 18.53 7.71 -16.11
CA LEU A 181 17.09 7.92 -16.26
C LEU A 181 16.43 8.04 -14.90
N ILE A 182 15.33 8.80 -14.86
CA ILE A 182 14.44 8.85 -13.71
C ILE A 182 13.46 7.68 -13.81
N ALA A 183 13.38 6.93 -12.73
CA ALA A 183 12.51 5.77 -12.58
C ALA A 183 11.52 5.95 -11.43
N GLU A 184 10.34 5.33 -11.57
CA GLU A 184 9.34 5.25 -10.50
C GLU A 184 9.43 3.90 -9.77
N VAL A 185 9.64 3.94 -8.46
CA VAL A 185 9.57 2.77 -7.59
C VAL A 185 8.39 2.92 -6.64
N GLN A 186 7.51 1.92 -6.62
CA GLN A 186 6.40 1.84 -5.68
C GLN A 186 6.67 0.74 -4.66
N PHE A 187 6.56 1.06 -3.37
CA PHE A 187 6.57 0.05 -2.31
C PHE A 187 5.14 -0.22 -1.83
N HIS A 188 4.73 -1.49 -1.87
CA HIS A 188 3.43 -1.93 -1.38
C HIS A 188 3.55 -2.93 -0.25
N LEU A 189 2.54 -2.92 0.61
CA LEU A 189 2.21 -4.05 1.46
C LEU A 189 1.29 -4.99 0.71
N ARG A 190 1.52 -6.32 0.80
CA ARG A 190 0.82 -7.33 0.00
C ARG A 190 -0.71 -7.22 0.04
N ALA A 191 -1.32 -7.10 1.22
CA ALA A 191 -2.79 -7.01 1.32
C ALA A 191 -3.37 -5.75 0.65
N ILE A 192 -2.60 -4.66 0.56
CA ILE A 192 -3.00 -3.43 -0.15
C ILE A 192 -2.82 -3.61 -1.67
N SER A 193 -1.73 -4.26 -2.08
CA SER A 193 -1.43 -4.62 -3.47
C SER A 193 -2.50 -5.54 -4.06
N GLU A 194 -2.95 -6.55 -3.32
CA GLU A 194 -4.02 -7.48 -3.71
C GLU A 194 -5.36 -6.77 -3.97
N ILE A 195 -5.71 -5.78 -3.14
CA ILE A 195 -6.91 -4.96 -3.35
C ILE A 195 -6.78 -4.11 -4.61
N LYS A 196 -5.63 -3.41 -4.76
CA LYS A 196 -5.32 -2.56 -5.93
C LYS A 196 -5.40 -3.33 -7.25
N ASN A 197 -4.88 -4.56 -7.27
CA ASN A 197 -4.82 -5.40 -8.46
C ASN A 197 -6.06 -6.31 -8.63
N GLY A 198 -7.00 -6.27 -7.68
CA GLY A 198 -8.20 -7.10 -7.66
C GLY A 198 -9.48 -6.26 -7.60
N PRO A 199 -10.28 -6.34 -6.52
CA PRO A 199 -11.63 -5.78 -6.48
C PRO A 199 -11.68 -4.25 -6.62
N GLU A 200 -10.65 -3.52 -6.20
CA GLU A 200 -10.64 -2.06 -6.29
C GLU A 200 -10.32 -1.55 -7.69
N HIS A 201 -9.60 -2.34 -8.50
CA HIS A 201 -9.22 -1.96 -9.85
C HIS A 201 -10.41 -1.50 -10.71
N TYR A 202 -11.53 -2.23 -10.64
CA TYR A 202 -12.74 -1.90 -11.38
C TYR A 202 -13.40 -0.60 -10.89
N ILE A 203 -13.34 -0.32 -9.58
CA ILE A 203 -13.84 0.92 -9.00
C ILE A 203 -12.99 2.10 -9.47
N TYR A 204 -11.67 1.94 -9.44
CA TYR A 204 -10.72 2.92 -9.95
C TYR A 204 -10.97 3.25 -11.43
N GLU A 205 -11.15 2.23 -12.27
CA GLU A 205 -11.44 2.42 -13.70
C GLU A 205 -12.76 3.17 -13.95
N GLN A 206 -13.81 2.87 -13.17
CA GLN A 206 -15.07 3.60 -13.25
C GLN A 206 -14.92 5.08 -12.88
N ILE A 207 -14.26 5.38 -11.77
CA ILE A 207 -14.01 6.76 -11.33
C ILE A 207 -13.23 7.51 -12.41
N GLN A 208 -12.14 6.90 -12.90
CA GLN A 208 -11.33 7.45 -13.98
C GLN A 208 -12.10 7.66 -15.27
N GLY A 209 -13.03 6.77 -15.61
CA GLY A 209 -13.90 6.92 -16.77
C GLY A 209 -14.80 8.15 -16.66
N ILE A 210 -15.42 8.37 -15.48
CA ILE A 210 -16.26 9.54 -15.21
C ILE A 210 -15.43 10.83 -15.28
N GLU A 211 -14.28 10.86 -14.60
CA GLU A 211 -13.39 12.03 -14.57
C GLU A 211 -12.86 12.36 -15.97
N ARG A 212 -12.41 11.36 -16.74
CA ARG A 212 -11.92 11.54 -18.11
C ARG A 212 -13.02 12.01 -19.06
N HIS A 213 -14.25 11.52 -18.90
CA HIS A 213 -15.37 11.97 -19.71
C HIS A 213 -15.67 13.46 -19.48
N ALA A 214 -15.80 13.89 -18.23
CA ALA A 214 -16.01 15.30 -17.91
C ALA A 214 -14.87 16.20 -18.41
N ALA A 215 -13.62 15.76 -18.23
CA ALA A 215 -12.45 16.47 -18.74
C ALA A 215 -12.43 16.56 -20.27
N SER A 216 -12.84 15.49 -20.99
CA SER A 216 -12.91 15.49 -22.46
C SER A 216 -13.96 16.46 -23.01
N GLU A 217 -15.00 16.74 -22.24
CA GLU A 217 -16.03 17.73 -22.56
C GLU A 217 -15.67 19.14 -22.06
N GLY A 218 -14.51 19.32 -21.42
CA GLY A 218 -14.07 20.61 -20.90
C GLY A 218 -14.95 21.15 -19.78
N ARG A 219 -15.64 20.28 -19.03
CA ARG A 219 -16.56 20.66 -17.95
C ARG A 219 -16.16 20.07 -16.60
N ALA A 220 -16.71 20.65 -15.54
CA ALA A 220 -16.67 20.05 -14.22
C ALA A 220 -17.61 18.83 -14.13
N LEU A 221 -17.38 18.01 -13.11
CA LEU A 221 -18.29 16.94 -12.72
C LEU A 221 -19.64 17.51 -12.29
N ASN A 222 -20.74 16.87 -12.70
CA ASN A 222 -22.07 17.22 -12.22
C ASN A 222 -22.40 16.53 -10.89
N ASP A 223 -23.47 16.97 -10.21
CA ASP A 223 -23.84 16.47 -8.89
C ASP A 223 -24.05 14.95 -8.83
N ILE A 224 -24.62 14.36 -9.89
CA ILE A 224 -24.85 12.91 -9.98
C ILE A 224 -23.51 12.16 -10.08
N GLU A 225 -22.59 12.66 -10.91
CA GLU A 225 -21.24 12.12 -11.05
C GLU A 225 -20.45 12.23 -9.75
N VAL A 226 -20.52 13.37 -9.06
CA VAL A 226 -19.88 13.59 -7.76
C VAL A 226 -20.40 12.60 -6.72
N VAL A 227 -21.72 12.45 -6.58
CA VAL A 227 -22.33 11.49 -5.65
C VAL A 227 -21.94 10.05 -6.00
N LYS A 228 -21.90 9.71 -7.29
CA LYS A 228 -21.47 8.38 -7.76
C LYS A 228 -20.00 8.11 -7.40
N ILE A 229 -19.11 9.06 -7.66
CA ILE A 229 -17.68 8.95 -7.31
C ILE A 229 -17.52 8.79 -5.80
N GLU A 230 -18.24 9.56 -4.97
CA GLU A 230 -18.12 9.44 -3.52
C GLU A 230 -18.62 8.10 -2.98
N LYS A 231 -19.68 7.53 -3.57
CA LYS A 231 -20.13 6.17 -3.25
C LYS A 231 -19.05 5.13 -3.59
N LEU A 232 -18.47 5.23 -4.78
CA LEU A 232 -17.39 4.35 -5.24
C LEU A 232 -16.15 4.47 -4.33
N ARG A 233 -15.73 5.68 -3.97
CA ARG A 233 -14.62 5.92 -3.04
C ARG A 233 -14.92 5.37 -1.64
N ALA A 234 -16.16 5.45 -1.16
CA ALA A 234 -16.53 4.87 0.14
C ALA A 234 -16.34 3.35 0.16
N GLU A 235 -16.64 2.68 -0.95
CA GLU A 235 -16.40 1.25 -1.13
C GLU A 235 -14.90 0.93 -1.15
N SER A 236 -14.10 1.66 -1.94
CA SER A 236 -12.63 1.54 -1.91
C SER A 236 -12.06 1.74 -0.51
N ARG A 237 -12.52 2.76 0.22
CA ARG A 237 -12.03 3.10 1.57
C ARG A 237 -12.23 1.95 2.54
N LYS A 238 -13.40 1.30 2.49
CA LYS A 238 -13.69 0.14 3.33
C LYS A 238 -12.70 -0.99 3.07
N MET A 239 -12.42 -1.30 1.80
CA MET A 239 -11.47 -2.36 1.43
C MET A 239 -10.06 -2.03 1.93
N TYR A 240 -9.55 -0.83 1.62
CA TYR A 240 -8.20 -0.45 2.04
C TYR A 240 -8.04 -0.29 3.54
N GLN A 241 -9.07 0.16 4.26
CA GLN A 241 -9.04 0.23 5.72
C GLN A 241 -8.91 -1.16 6.34
N LEU A 242 -9.65 -2.14 5.82
CA LEU A 242 -9.56 -3.54 6.29
C LEU A 242 -8.19 -4.15 6.03
N ALA A 243 -7.57 -3.90 4.86
CA ALA A 243 -6.20 -4.34 4.62
C ALA A 243 -5.17 -3.63 5.49
N TRP A 244 -5.29 -2.31 5.66
CA TRP A 244 -4.36 -1.53 6.47
C TRP A 244 -4.38 -1.95 7.94
N ALA A 245 -5.55 -2.27 8.48
CA ALA A 245 -5.71 -2.71 9.87
C ALA A 245 -4.87 -3.96 10.20
N GLN A 246 -4.55 -4.81 9.21
CA GLN A 246 -3.72 -6.00 9.40
C GLN A 246 -2.26 -5.67 9.78
N TYR A 247 -1.80 -4.48 9.41
CA TYR A 247 -0.42 -4.02 9.65
C TYR A 247 -0.31 -3.11 10.87
N GLN A 248 -1.44 -2.67 11.43
CA GLN A 248 -1.44 -1.86 12.64
C GLN A 248 -1.25 -2.76 13.86
N PRO A 249 -0.40 -2.36 14.82
CA PRO A 249 -0.31 -3.07 16.09
C PRO A 249 -1.67 -3.15 16.79
N LEU A 250 -1.97 -4.30 17.41
CA LEU A 250 -3.20 -4.50 18.19
C LEU A 250 -3.33 -3.39 19.25
N GLY A 251 -4.39 -2.58 19.15
CA GLY A 251 -4.67 -1.46 20.06
C GLY A 251 -4.83 -0.09 19.42
N MET A 252 -4.65 0.06 18.10
CA MET A 252 -4.87 1.33 17.38
C MET A 252 -6.11 1.34 16.46
N VAL A 253 -7.08 0.44 16.69
CA VAL A 253 -8.39 0.58 16.04
C VAL A 253 -9.16 1.67 16.78
N VAL A 254 -9.04 2.91 16.29
CA VAL A 254 -9.90 4.04 16.68
C VAL A 254 -10.68 4.49 15.47
#